data_AF-A0A399XMF8-F1
#
_entry.id   AF-A0A399XMF8-F1
#
_cell.length_a   1.000
_cell.length_b   1.000
_cell.length_c   1.000
_cell.angle_alpha   90.00
_cell.angle_beta   90.00
_cell.angle_gamma   90.00
#
_symmetry.space_group_name_H-M   'P 1'
#
loop_
_entity.id
_entity.type
_entity.pdbx_description
1 polymer ?
#
loop_
_entity_poly.entity_id
_entity_poly.type
_entity_poly.pdbx_seq_one_letter_code
_entity_poly.pdbx_strand_id
1 'polypeptide(L)'
;MLRLPWTATKWEVKSPMATPAKNSRLNLRLREADDELIRRAASQVGQTVTEFLTSTAIERAHEVMADQREFVLDESTWSAFSELLNEPPRPDPRLMELFARPQRITR
;
A
#
# COMPACT_ATOMS: atom_id res chain seq x y z
N MET A 1 -19.09 -34.92 23.61
CA MET A 1 -18.85 -33.94 24.71
C MET A 1 -17.34 -33.88 24.87
N LEU A 2 -16.61 -32.81 24.62
CA LEU A 2 -16.86 -31.40 24.94
C LEU A 2 -16.86 -30.51 23.68
N ARG A 3 -17.91 -29.69 23.56
CA ARG A 3 -17.85 -28.43 22.81
C ARG A 3 -17.15 -27.42 23.71
N LEU A 4 -16.05 -26.82 23.25
CA LEU A 4 -15.67 -25.50 23.72
C LEU A 4 -15.98 -24.49 22.61
N PRO A 5 -16.71 -23.42 22.94
CA PRO A 5 -17.26 -22.48 21.97
C PRO A 5 -16.12 -21.61 21.46
N TRP A 6 -15.93 -21.61 20.14
CA TRP A 6 -15.32 -20.47 19.49
C TRP A 6 -16.20 -19.27 19.86
N THR A 7 -15.78 -18.51 20.86
CA THR A 7 -16.35 -17.18 21.04
C THR A 7 -15.85 -16.40 19.86
N ALA A 8 -16.80 -15.85 19.12
CA ALA A 8 -16.56 -14.99 18.00
C ALA A 8 -15.68 -13.82 18.47
N THR A 9 -14.35 -13.94 18.34
CA THR A 9 -13.52 -12.77 18.10
C THR A 9 -13.86 -12.33 16.69
N LYS A 10 -14.92 -11.53 16.63
CA LYS A 10 -15.29 -10.64 15.54
C LYS A 10 -13.98 -10.09 15.00
N TRP A 11 -13.56 -10.59 13.83
CA TRP A 11 -12.52 -9.98 13.06
C TRP A 11 -13.06 -8.59 12.74
N GLU A 12 -12.63 -7.61 13.54
CA GLU A 12 -12.90 -6.23 13.26
C GLU A 12 -12.16 -5.95 11.96
N VAL A 13 -12.87 -6.10 10.84
CA VAL A 13 -12.54 -5.39 9.62
C VAL A 13 -12.41 -3.97 10.10
N LYS A 14 -11.19 -3.44 10.13
CA LYS A 14 -11.05 -1.99 10.17
C LYS A 14 -11.84 -1.51 8.96
N SER A 15 -13.05 -1.00 9.23
CA SER A 15 -13.85 -0.19 8.32
C SER A 15 -12.90 0.71 7.55
N PRO A 16 -13.17 0.99 6.25
CA PRO A 16 -12.24 1.75 5.41
C PRO A 16 -11.70 2.91 6.22
N MET A 17 -10.41 2.83 6.57
CA MET A 17 -9.76 3.81 7.42
C MET A 17 -10.14 5.16 6.83
N ALA A 18 -10.83 5.98 7.62
CA ALA A 18 -11.06 7.37 7.25
C ALA A 18 -9.74 7.89 6.72
N THR A 19 -9.72 8.40 5.48
CA THR A 19 -8.49 8.80 4.81
C THR A 19 -7.74 9.69 5.78
N PRO A 20 -6.57 9.27 6.29
CA PRO A 20 -5.94 9.97 7.39
C PRO A 20 -5.74 11.42 6.96
N ALA A 21 -6.09 12.34 7.85
CA ALA A 21 -5.96 13.76 7.57
C ALA A 21 -4.52 14.06 7.13
N LYS A 22 -4.35 14.84 6.06
CA LYS A 22 -3.04 15.30 5.58
C LYS A 22 -2.41 16.19 6.65
N ASN A 23 -1.67 15.60 7.59
CA ASN A 23 -1.15 16.26 8.79
C ASN A 23 0.38 16.48 8.74
N SER A 24 1.06 15.93 7.74
CA SER A 24 2.49 16.12 7.50
C SER A 24 2.75 17.20 6.45
N ARG A 25 3.84 17.95 6.61
CA ARG A 25 4.28 19.00 5.67
C ARG A 25 5.67 18.67 5.15
N LEU A 26 5.85 18.79 3.84
CA LEU A 26 7.14 18.67 3.16
C LEU A 26 7.56 20.05 2.65
N ASN A 27 8.68 20.58 3.15
CA ASN A 27 9.25 21.85 2.69
C ASN A 27 10.38 21.56 1.70
N LEU A 28 10.33 22.15 0.51
CA LEU A 28 11.30 21.95 -0.56
C LEU A 28 11.97 23.27 -0.94
N ARG A 29 13.28 23.22 -1.19
CA ARG A 29 14.03 24.30 -1.82
C ARG A 29 14.42 23.87 -3.22
N LEU A 30 14.10 24.69 -4.20
CA LEU A 30 14.33 24.43 -5.61
C LEU A 30 15.13 25.57 -6.23
N ARG A 31 15.83 25.27 -7.32
CA ARG A 31 16.32 26.32 -8.22
C ARG A 31 15.11 26.89 -8.97
N GLU A 32 15.20 28.15 -9.36
CA GLU A 32 14.13 28.85 -10.10
C GLU A 32 13.72 28.09 -11.37
N ALA A 33 14.69 27.62 -12.15
CA ALA A 33 14.44 26.83 -13.36
C ALA A 33 13.67 25.51 -13.11
N ASP A 34 13.89 24.87 -11.95
CA ASP A 34 13.18 23.62 -11.61
C ASP A 34 11.74 23.92 -11.17
N ASP A 35 11.51 25.00 -10.41
CA ASP A 35 10.16 25.46 -10.03
C ASP A 35 9.32 25.81 -11.27
N GLU A 36 9.90 26.55 -12.22
CA GLU A 36 9.24 26.87 -13.49
C GLU A 36 8.90 25.62 -14.31
N LEU A 37 9.82 24.65 -14.37
CA LEU A 37 9.59 23.39 -15.06
C LEU A 37 8.43 22.61 -14.43
N ILE A 38 8.42 22.48 -13.10
CA ILE A 38 7.36 21.78 -12.36
C ILE A 38 6.01 22.46 -12.56
N ARG A 39 5.94 23.80 -12.46
CA ARG A 39 4.70 24.56 -12.69
C ARG A 39 4.14 24.35 -14.08
N ARG A 40 5.00 24.37 -15.10
CA ARG A 40 4.59 24.10 -16.49
C ARG A 40 4.06 22.67 -16.63
N ALA A 41 4.75 21.68 -16.09
CA ALA A 41 4.30 20.28 -16.13
C ALA A 41 2.93 20.10 -15.46
N ALA A 42 2.76 20.64 -14.24
CA ALA A 42 1.48 20.60 -13.51
C ALA A 42 0.35 21.27 -14.32
N SER A 43 0.62 22.40 -14.96
CA SER A 43 -0.36 23.10 -15.79
C SER A 43 -0.80 22.29 -17.01
N GLN A 44 0.13 21.56 -17.65
CA GLN A 44 -0.17 20.75 -18.84
C GLN A 44 -1.08 19.57 -18.51
N VAL A 45 -0.96 19.01 -17.31
CA VAL A 45 -1.81 17.91 -16.83
C VAL A 45 -3.06 18.39 -16.08
N GLY A 46 -3.27 19.71 -15.97
CA GLY A 46 -4.44 20.29 -15.31
C GLY A 46 -4.47 20.09 -13.79
N GLN A 47 -3.31 19.94 -13.15
CA GLN A 47 -3.18 19.73 -11.70
C GLN A 47 -2.60 20.96 -11.00
N THR A 48 -2.89 21.11 -9.71
CA THR A 48 -2.13 22.04 -8.88
C THR A 48 -0.69 21.53 -8.71
N VAL A 49 0.26 22.45 -8.46
CA VAL A 49 1.67 22.07 -8.21
C VAL A 49 1.79 21.09 -7.05
N THR A 50 1.00 21.30 -5.99
CA THR A 50 0.98 20.41 -4.81
C THR A 50 0.48 19.02 -5.18
N GLU A 51 -0.60 18.90 -5.95
CA GLU A 51 -1.13 17.60 -6.38
C GLU A 51 -0.13 16.86 -7.25
N PHE A 52 0.43 17.55 -8.26
CA PHE A 52 1.43 17.00 -9.17
C PHE A 52 2.65 16.47 -8.41
N LEU A 53 3.25 17.29 -7.53
CA LEU A 53 4.42 16.87 -6.76
C LEU A 53 4.08 15.74 -5.78
N THR A 54 2.92 15.79 -5.13
CA THR A 54 2.54 14.75 -4.15
C THR A 54 2.29 13.41 -4.84
N SER A 55 1.56 13.40 -5.95
CA SER A 55 1.25 12.17 -6.68
C SER A 55 2.52 11.54 -7.24
N THR A 56 3.36 12.32 -7.93
CA THR A 56 4.62 11.83 -8.51
C THR A 56 5.60 11.36 -7.44
N ALA A 57 5.69 12.05 -6.29
CA ALA A 57 6.57 11.62 -5.20
C ALA A 57 6.09 10.31 -4.56
N ILE A 58 4.78 10.14 -4.36
CA ILE A 58 4.21 8.91 -3.81
C ILE A 58 4.40 7.74 -4.79
N GLU A 59 4.10 7.95 -6.08
CA GLU A 59 4.31 6.94 -7.12
C GLU A 59 5.77 6.50 -7.14
N ARG A 60 6.71 7.45 -7.18
CA ARG A 60 8.13 7.13 -7.18
C ARG A 60 8.59 6.43 -5.89
N ALA A 61 8.05 6.82 -4.73
CA ALA A 61 8.32 6.14 -3.48
C ALA A 61 7.85 4.68 -3.51
N HIS A 62 6.65 4.42 -4.07
CA HIS A 62 6.15 3.06 -4.25
C HIS A 62 7.02 2.24 -5.19
N GLU A 63 7.46 2.80 -6.31
CA GLU A 63 8.40 2.12 -7.21
C GLU A 63 9.70 1.74 -6.50
N VAL A 64 10.30 2.69 -5.78
CA VAL A 64 11.54 2.46 -5.02
C VAL A 64 11.36 1.39 -3.94
N MET A 65 10.22 1.39 -3.25
CA MET A 65 9.89 0.36 -2.25
C MET A 65 9.54 -0.99 -2.88
N ALA A 66 8.94 -1.02 -4.06
CA ALA A 66 8.63 -2.26 -4.78
C ALA A 66 9.89 -2.89 -5.38
N ASP A 67 10.84 -2.06 -5.81
CA ASP A 67 12.17 -2.48 -6.23
C ASP A 67 13.01 -2.98 -5.05
N GLN A 68 12.61 -2.70 -3.81
CA GLN A 68 13.26 -3.22 -2.62
C GLN A 68 13.01 -4.73 -2.49
N ARG A 69 14.01 -5.52 -2.90
CA ARG A 69 14.00 -6.99 -2.81
C ARG A 69 14.36 -7.53 -1.43
N GLU A 70 14.84 -6.68 -0.53
CA GLU A 70 15.33 -7.07 0.79
C GLU A 70 14.48 -6.43 1.88
N PHE A 71 13.71 -7.29 2.57
CA PHE A 71 12.96 -6.93 3.76
C PHE A 71 13.77 -7.31 4.98
N VAL A 72 14.33 -6.32 5.66
CA VAL A 72 15.04 -6.53 6.93
C VAL A 72 14.00 -6.63 8.04
N LEU A 73 13.87 -7.81 8.63
CA LEU A 73 12.97 -8.08 9.76
C LEU A 73 13.81 -8.30 11.01
N ASP A 74 13.33 -7.82 12.16
CA ASP A 74 13.86 -8.27 13.44
C ASP A 74 13.47 -9.74 13.70
N GLU A 75 14.17 -10.38 14.64
CA GLU A 75 13.99 -11.80 14.96
C GLU A 75 12.54 -12.17 15.31
N SER A 76 11.84 -11.29 16.04
CA SER A 76 10.46 -11.56 16.47
C SER A 76 9.49 -11.52 15.28
N THR A 77 9.69 -10.55 14.38
CA THR A 77 8.90 -10.42 13.17
C THR A 77 9.20 -11.56 12.19
N TRP A 78 10.46 -11.99 12.08
CA TRP A 78 10.87 -13.13 11.27
C TRP A 78 10.25 -14.44 11.76
N SER A 79 10.23 -14.68 13.06
CA SER A 79 9.61 -15.87 13.65
C SER A 79 8.11 -15.92 13.37
N ALA A 80 7.39 -14.82 13.62
CA ALA A 80 5.95 -14.74 13.37
C ALA A 80 5.61 -14.91 11.88
N PHE A 81 6.42 -14.30 11.00
CA PHE A 81 6.27 -14.46 9.56
C PHE A 81 6.48 -15.91 9.11
N SER A 82 7.51 -16.58 9.65
CA SER A 82 7.83 -17.97 9.33
C SER A 82 6.74 -18.93 9.81
N GLU A 83 6.16 -18.70 10.99
CA GLU A 83 5.02 -19.49 11.48
C GLU A 83 3.80 -19.36 10.56
N LEU A 84 3.47 -18.13 10.13
CA LEU A 84 2.37 -17.87 9.20
C LEU A 84 2.56 -18.54 7.84
N LEU A 85 3.79 -18.58 7.31
CA LEU A 85 4.10 -19.26 6.05
C LEU A 85 3.96 -20.78 6.13
N ASN A 86 4.17 -21.36 7.30
CA ASN A 86 4.02 -22.80 7.53
C ASN A 86 2.56 -23.21 7.83
N GLU A 87 1.66 -22.26 8.11
CA GLU A 87 0.24 -22.55 8.30
C GLU A 87 -0.40 -22.95 6.95
N PRO A 88 -1.21 -24.02 6.90
CA PRO A 88 -1.96 -24.33 5.69
C PRO A 88 -2.88 -23.16 5.32
N PRO A 89 -2.96 -22.79 4.03
CA PRO A 89 -3.76 -21.65 3.62
C PRO A 89 -5.23 -21.89 3.93
N ARG A 90 -5.86 -20.93 4.62
CA ARG A 90 -7.31 -20.95 4.87
C ARG A 90 -8.05 -20.36 3.66
N PRO A 91 -9.12 -21.00 3.18
CA PRO A 91 -9.87 -20.50 2.04
C PRO A 91 -10.53 -19.17 2.37
N ASP A 92 -10.13 -18.11 1.67
CA ASP A 92 -10.78 -16.80 1.71
C ASP A 92 -11.75 -16.68 0.52
N PRO A 93 -13.07 -16.51 0.75
CA PRO A 93 -14.06 -16.42 -0.33
C PRO A 93 -13.77 -15.34 -1.37
N ARG A 94 -13.17 -14.21 -0.98
CA ARG A 94 -12.81 -13.12 -1.92
C ARG A 94 -11.59 -13.50 -2.76
N LEU A 95 -10.62 -14.21 -2.19
CA LEU A 95 -9.48 -14.74 -2.96
C LEU A 95 -9.96 -15.80 -3.95
N MET A 96 -10.86 -16.69 -3.54
CA MET A 96 -11.46 -17.68 -4.42
C MET A 96 -12.21 -17.02 -5.59
N GLU A 97 -13.01 -15.98 -5.31
CA GLU A 97 -13.69 -15.19 -6.34
C GLU A 97 -12.68 -14.51 -7.27
N LEU A 98 -11.60 -13.93 -6.74
CA LEU A 98 -10.55 -13.29 -7.52
C LEU A 98 -9.87 -14.27 -8.49
N PHE A 99 -9.48 -15.46 -8.01
CA PHE A 99 -8.86 -16.48 -8.85
C PHE A 99 -9.82 -17.06 -9.91
N ALA A 100 -11.13 -17.02 -9.66
CA ALA A 100 -12.15 -17.46 -10.62
C ALA A 100 -12.43 -16.42 -11.72
N ARG A 101 -11.98 -15.16 -11.58
CA ARG A 101 -12.16 -14.12 -12.60
C ARG A 101 -11.24 -14.39 -13.80
N PRO A 102 -11.71 -14.16 -15.04
CA PRO A 102 -10.88 -14.31 -16.23
C PRO A 102 -9.67 -13.37 -16.15
N GLN A 103 -8.47 -13.94 -16.21
CA GLN A 103 -7.24 -13.18 -16.07
C GLN A 103 -6.93 -12.46 -17.38
N ARG A 104 -6.89 -11.12 -17.37
CA ARG A 104 -6.40 -10.30 -18.50
C ARG A 104 -4.87 -10.25 -18.54
N ILE A 105 -4.19 -11.34 -18.16
CA ILE A 105 -2.75 -11.47 -18.40
C ILE A 105 -2.62 -12.05 -19.82
N THR A 106 -2.80 -11.18 -20.81
CA THR A 106 -2.42 -11.48 -22.19
C THR A 106 -0.90 -11.36 -22.26
N ARG A 107 -0.21 -12.45 -22.61
CA ARG A 107 1.22 -12.44 -22.94
C ARG A 107 1.44 -11.93 -24.36
#